data_AF-A0A2K5IRJ1-F1
#
_entry.id   AF-A0A2K5IRJ1-F1
#
_cell.length_a   1.000
_cell.length_b   1.000
_cell.length_c   1.000
_cell.angle_alpha   90.00
_cell.angle_beta   90.00
_cell.angle_gamma   90.00
#
_symmetry.space_group_name_H-M   'P 1'
#
loop_
_entity.id
_entity.type
_entity.pdbx_description
1 polymer ?
#
loop_
_entity_poly.entity_id
_entity_poly.type
_entity_poly.pdbx_seq_one_letter_code
_entity_poly.pdbx_strand_id
1 'polypeptide(L)' 'MAPSRSLVVPLAVLVLLLWGSNIHIITDQNWTELLEGDWMIEFYAPWCPACQNLQPECESFAESGEYLRLML' A
#
# COMPACT_ATOMS: atom_id res chain seq x y z
N MET A 1 5.41 -26.77 -25.25
CA MET A 1 6.70 -26.42 -24.61
C MET A 1 6.38 -25.89 -23.21
N ALA A 2 6.16 -26.77 -22.23
CA ALA A 2 5.84 -26.35 -20.87
C ALA A 2 7.14 -25.94 -20.16
N PRO A 3 7.28 -24.72 -19.62
CA PRO A 3 8.45 -24.36 -18.84
C PRO A 3 8.52 -25.32 -17.64
N SER A 4 9.70 -25.91 -17.42
CA SER A 4 9.92 -26.84 -16.34
C SER A 4 9.48 -26.22 -15.02
N ARG A 5 8.69 -26.94 -14.21
CA ARG A 5 8.15 -26.50 -12.91
C ARG A 5 9.21 -25.89 -11.97
N SER A 6 10.48 -26.24 -12.20
CA SER A 6 11.66 -25.73 -11.50
C SER A 6 11.88 -24.21 -11.63
N LEU A 7 11.53 -23.61 -12.77
CA LEU A 7 11.69 -22.16 -12.98
C LEU A 7 10.46 -21.34 -12.57
N VAL A 8 9.29 -21.97 -12.45
CA VAL A 8 8.04 -21.29 -12.13
C VAL A 8 8.05 -20.74 -10.71
N VAL A 9 8.61 -21.50 -9.76
CA VAL A 9 8.69 -21.10 -8.34
C VAL A 9 9.60 -19.87 -8.13
N PRO A 10 10.86 -19.86 -8.61
CA PRO A 10 11.71 -18.68 -8.44
C PRO A 10 11.17 -17.46 -9.20
N LEU A 11 10.53 -17.64 -10.36
CA LEU A 11 9.89 -16.52 -11.06
C LEU A 11 8.71 -15.95 -10.26
N ALA A 12 7.85 -16.80 -9.68
CA ALA A 12 6.71 -16.35 -8.90
C ALA A 12 7.14 -15.62 -7.62
N VAL A 13 8.19 -16.10 -6.94
CA VAL A 13 8.78 -15.41 -5.79
C VAL A 13 9.38 -14.06 -6.21
N LEU A 14 10.08 -13.99 -7.34
CA LEU A 14 10.60 -12.73 -7.87
C LEU A 14 9.46 -11.74 -8.18
N VAL A 15 8.37 -12.19 -8.79
CA VAL A 15 7.20 -11.35 -9.08
C VAL A 15 6.52 -10.86 -7.80
N LEU A 16 6.36 -11.72 -6.80
CA LEU A 16 5.80 -11.33 -5.50
C LEU A 16 6.67 -10.32 -4.76
N LEU A 17 7.99 -10.43 -4.86
CA LEU A 17 8.94 -9.46 -4.28
C LEU A 17 8.95 -8.12 -5.03
N LEU A 18 8.43 -8.08 -6.26
CA LEU A 18 8.35 -6.86 -7.08
C LEU A 18 7.03 -6.09 -6.90
N TRP A 19 6.03 -6.64 -6.21
CA TRP A 19 4.83 -5.90 -5.81
C TRP A 19 5.02 -5.29 -4.41
N GLY A 20 5.32 -3.99 -4.36
CA GLY A 20 5.33 -3.21 -3.12
C GLY A 20 4.00 -2.47 -2.94
N SER A 21 3.51 -2.37 -1.70
CA SER A 21 2.34 -1.55 -1.34
C SER A 21 2.73 -0.10 -1.04
N ASN A 22 1.92 0.87 -1.49
CA ASN A 22 2.20 2.31 -1.40
C ASN A 22 1.52 2.98 -0.18
N ILE A 23 1.72 2.46 1.03
CA ILE A 23 1.12 2.99 2.25
C ILE A 23 2.19 3.68 3.10
N HIS A 24 2.00 4.97 3.40
CA HIS A 24 2.89 5.75 4.25
C HIS A 24 2.25 6.03 5.61
N ILE A 25 2.79 5.43 6.67
CA ILE A 25 2.33 5.66 8.04
C ILE A 25 3.03 6.91 8.60
N ILE A 26 2.24 7.89 9.03
CA ILE A 26 2.75 9.10 9.66
C ILE A 26 2.52 9.04 11.17
N THR A 27 3.51 9.54 11.88
CA THR A 27 3.63 9.60 13.33
C THR A 27 4.13 11.00 13.73
N ASP A 28 4.22 11.26 15.02
CA ASP A 28 4.80 12.52 15.53
C ASP A 28 6.26 12.75 15.10
N GLN A 29 6.94 11.74 14.55
CA GLN A 29 8.33 11.84 14.11
C GLN A 29 8.50 12.27 12.66
N ASN A 30 7.47 12.11 11.82
CA ASN A 30 7.53 12.38 10.37
C ASN A 30 6.36 13.20 9.82
N TRP A 31 5.53 13.79 10.69
CA TRP A 31 4.39 14.64 10.29
C TRP A 31 4.78 15.83 9.40
N THR A 32 6.03 16.31 9.47
CA THR A 32 6.52 17.39 8.61
C THR A 32 6.51 17.04 7.13
N GLU A 33 6.51 15.75 6.76
CA GLU A 33 6.38 15.30 5.37
C GLU A 33 5.04 15.72 4.75
N LEU A 34 4.01 15.93 5.57
CA LEU A 34 2.68 16.41 5.12
C LEU A 34 2.71 17.86 4.62
N LEU A 35 3.76 18.62 4.93
CA LEU A 35 3.90 20.00 4.48
C LEU A 35 4.34 20.10 3.02
N GLU A 36 4.78 18.99 2.42
CA GLU A 36 5.31 18.94 1.06
C GLU A 36 4.41 18.08 0.16
N GLY A 37 3.77 18.72 -0.82
CA GLY A 37 2.90 18.07 -1.80
C GLY A 37 1.45 17.91 -1.35
N ASP A 38 0.69 17.14 -2.12
CA ASP A 38 -0.72 16.87 -1.86
C ASP A 38 -0.90 15.48 -1.25
N TRP A 39 -1.63 15.40 -0.13
CA TRP A 39 -1.80 14.18 0.65
C TRP A 39 -3.28 13.89 0.87
N MET A 40 -3.64 12.61 0.84
CA MET A 40 -4.91 12.13 1.36
C MET A 40 -4.65 11.34 2.63
N ILE A 41 -5.36 11.71 3.70
CA ILE A 41 -5.14 11.17 5.03
C ILE A 41 -6.38 10.42 5.48
N GLU A 42 -6.23 9.12 5.75
CA GLU A 42 -7.22 8.30 6.42
C GLU A 42 -6.88 8.22 7.92
N PHE A 43 -7.77 8.73 8.77
CA PHE A 43 -7.66 8.51 10.20
C PHE A 43 -8.40 7.22 10.56
N TYR A 44 -7.66 6.19 10.96
CA TYR A 44 -8.24 4.89 11.32
C TYR A 44 -7.91 4.47 12.75
N ALA A 45 -8.68 3.50 13.25
CA ALA A 45 -8.36 2.79 14.47
C ALA A 45 -8.42 1.29 14.22
N PRO A 46 -7.44 0.49 14.69
CA PRO A 46 -7.34 -0.93 14.35
C PRO A 46 -8.49 -1.76 14.92
N TRP A 47 -9.16 -1.27 15.96
CA TRP A 47 -10.30 -1.93 16.61
C TRP A 47 -11.65 -1.47 16.05
N CYS A 48 -11.68 -0.50 15.14
CA CYS A 48 -12.92 0.04 14.61
C CYS A 48 -13.40 -0.79 13.41
N PRO A 49 -14.57 -1.45 13.47
CA PRO A 49 -15.06 -2.30 12.39
C PRO A 49 -15.44 -1.50 11.13
N ALA A 50 -15.84 -0.23 11.27
CA ALA A 50 -16.10 0.63 10.12
C ALA A 50 -14.81 0.96 9.36
N CYS A 51 -13.70 1.19 10.06
CA CYS A 51 -12.39 1.45 9.46
C CYS A 51 -11.86 0.22 8.71
N GLN A 52 -11.98 -0.96 9.31
CA GLN A 52 -11.54 -2.21 8.66
C GLN A 52 -12.29 -2.47 7.34
N ASN A 53 -13.55 -2.06 7.24
CA ASN A 53 -14.33 -2.19 6.01
C ASN A 53 -13.90 -1.17 4.94
N LEU A 54 -13.36 -0.01 5.34
CA LEU A 54 -12.90 1.04 4.42
C LEU A 54 -11.47 0.79 3.92
N GLN A 55 -10.64 0.13 4.73
CA GLN A 55 -9.26 -0.22 4.43
C GLN A 55 -9.01 -0.76 2.99
N PRO A 56 -9.77 -1.74 2.46
CA PRO A 56 -9.52 -2.26 1.11
C PRO A 56 -9.74 -1.22 0.01
N GLU A 57 -10.68 -0.29 0.19
CA GLU A 57 -10.94 0.78 -0.78
C GLU A 57 -9.83 1.83 -0.75
N CYS A 58 -9.31 2.15 0.43
CA CYS A 58 -8.15 3.03 0.59
C CYS A 58 -6.89 2.40 0.00
N GLU A 59 -6.63 1.11 0.24
CA GLU A 59 -5.52 0.39 -0.39
C GLU A 59 -5.62 0.40 -1.93
N SER A 60 -6.82 0.16 -2.47
CA SER A 60 -7.06 0.23 -3.92
C SER A 60 -6.84 1.64 -4.48
N PHE A 61 -7.25 2.67 -3.74
CA PHE A 61 -6.99 4.06 -4.11
C PHE A 61 -5.49 4.38 -4.08
N ALA A 62 -4.73 3.85 -3.12
CA ALA A 62 -3.30 4.09 -2.99
C ALA A 62 -2.51 3.49 -4.16
N GLU A 63 -2.98 2.34 -4.67
CA GLU A 63 -2.42 1.70 -5.86
C GLU A 63 -2.75 2.46 -7.15
N SER A 64 -3.93 3.08 -7.22
CA SER A 64 -4.43 3.75 -8.43
C SER A 64 -4.07 5.24 -8.50
N GLY A 65 -3.80 5.88 -7.36
CA GLY A 65 -3.49 7.30 -7.25
C GLY A 65 -2.04 7.60 -7.60
N GLU A 66 -1.71 7.83 -8.88
CA GLU A 66 -0.34 8.16 -9.31
C GLU A 66 0.27 9.43 -8.70
N TYR A 67 -0.55 10.29 -8.06
CA TYR A 67 -0.11 11.58 -7.49
C TYR A 67 -0.54 11.82 -6.05
N LEU A 68 -1.32 10.91 -5.45
CA LEU A 68 -1.90 11.10 -4.13
C LEU A 68 -1.30 10.06 -3.18
N ARG A 69 -0.41 10.52 -2.30
CA ARG A 69 0.12 9.68 -1.23
C ARG A 69 -0.97 9.47 -0.19
N LEU A 70 -1.32 8.20 0.01
CA LEU A 70 -2.30 7.80 0.99
C LEU A 70 -1.63 7.51 2.34
N MET A 71 -2.07 8.24 3.35
CA MET A 71 -1.71 8.05 4.75
C MET A 71 -2.78 7.23 5.46
N LEU A 72 -2.33 6.28 6.27
CA LEU A 72 -3.07 5.56 7.30
C LEU A 72 -2.49 5.96 8.68
#